data_AF-A0A382DKA6-F1
#
_entry.id   AF-A0A382DKA6-F1
#
_cell.length_a   1.000
_cell.length_b   1.000
_cell.length_c   1.000
_cell.angle_alpha   90.00
_cell.angle_beta   90.00
_cell.angle_gamma   90.00
#
_symmetry.space_group_name_H-M   'P 1'
#
loop_
_entity.id
_entity.type
_entity.pdbx_description
1 polymer ?
#
loop_
_entity_poly.entity_id
_entity_poly.type
_entity_poly.pdbx_seq_one_letter_code
_entity_poly.pdbx_strand_id
1 'polypeptide(L)'
;VCWHPEQIAPIHGHEGEKCWMRVELGSLNICNYKLESIDPLFLSIVNQIKGDAGFLDGPAEIHSVENIFDEDAISLHVYAKPFSECDIYNLDTGKIDRVELAYDSIDKQLC
;
A
#
# COMPACT_ATOMS: atom_id res chain seq x y z
N VAL A 1 3.55 1.12 -9.64
CA VAL A 1 2.12 0.78 -9.59
C VAL A 1 1.33 1.89 -10.27
N CYS A 2 0.35 1.53 -11.09
CA CYS A 2 -0.54 2.46 -11.79
C CYS A 2 -1.92 2.40 -11.14
N TRP A 3 -2.54 3.56 -10.92
CA TRP A 3 -3.76 3.69 -10.14
C TRP A 3 -4.78 4.49 -10.93
N HIS A 4 -5.81 3.82 -11.43
CA HIS A 4 -7.02 4.50 -11.89
C HIS A 4 -7.81 5.05 -10.70
N PRO A 5 -8.69 6.05 -10.91
CA PRO A 5 -9.64 6.49 -9.91
C PRO A 5 -10.36 5.31 -9.24
N GLU A 6 -10.60 5.43 -7.95
CA GLU A 6 -11.27 4.45 -7.08
C GLU A 6 -10.48 3.16 -6.79
N GLN A 7 -9.27 2.98 -7.35
CA GLN A 7 -8.43 1.83 -7.03
C GLN A 7 -7.77 1.96 -5.65
N ILE A 8 -7.73 0.83 -4.94
CA ILE A 8 -7.31 0.75 -3.53
C ILE A 8 -6.35 -0.43 -3.35
N ALA A 9 -5.23 -0.16 -2.69
CA ALA A 9 -4.49 -1.16 -1.95
C ALA A 9 -4.99 -1.12 -0.50
N PRO A 10 -5.60 -2.20 0.01
CA PRO A 10 -6.18 -2.24 1.36
C PRO A 10 -5.08 -2.13 2.43
N ILE A 11 -5.44 -2.11 3.71
CA ILE A 11 -4.45 -2.07 4.80
C ILE A 11 -3.57 -3.32 4.71
N HIS A 12 -2.27 -3.14 4.44
CA HIS A 12 -1.35 -4.26 4.21
C HIS A 12 0.02 -4.03 4.84
N GLY A 13 0.71 -5.14 5.11
CA GLY A 13 2.10 -5.17 5.58
C GLY A 13 3.11 -5.43 4.44
N HIS A 14 4.39 -5.49 4.82
CA HIS A 14 5.52 -5.65 3.90
C HIS A 14 6.49 -6.77 4.31
N GLU A 15 6.03 -7.79 5.04
CA GLU A 15 6.85 -8.98 5.40
C GLU A 15 8.13 -8.67 6.19
N GLY A 16 8.13 -7.59 6.96
CA GLY A 16 9.31 -7.11 7.68
C GLY A 16 10.39 -6.49 6.76
N GLU A 17 10.12 -6.38 5.47
CA GLU A 17 10.99 -5.70 4.51
C GLU A 17 10.66 -4.21 4.43
N LYS A 18 11.67 -3.40 4.10
CA LYS A 18 11.51 -1.95 3.97
C LYS A 18 10.94 -1.62 2.59
N CYS A 19 9.85 -0.85 2.59
CA CYS A 19 9.21 -0.30 1.41
C CYS A 19 9.36 1.23 1.39
N TRP A 20 9.74 1.77 0.23
CA TRP A 20 9.59 3.19 -0.08
C TRP A 20 8.70 3.35 -1.30
N MET A 21 7.73 4.25 -1.19
CA MET A 21 6.84 4.62 -2.29
C MET A 21 7.00 6.11 -2.58
N ARG A 22 7.26 6.47 -3.84
CA ARG A 22 7.17 7.87 -4.29
C ARG A 22 6.02 8.04 -5.27
N VAL A 23 5.20 9.07 -5.09
CA VAL A 23 4.20 9.44 -6.08
C VAL A 23 4.91 10.11 -7.26
N GLU A 24 4.77 9.54 -8.46
CA GLU A 24 5.39 10.04 -9.68
C GLU A 24 4.43 10.92 -10.49
N LEU A 25 3.14 10.58 -10.48
CA LEU A 25 2.07 11.29 -11.19
C LEU A 25 0.80 11.29 -10.33
N GLY A 26 0.01 12.35 -10.44
CA GLY A 26 -1.28 12.48 -9.75
C GLY A 26 -1.13 12.69 -8.24
N SER A 27 -2.13 12.22 -7.51
CA SER A 27 -2.17 12.24 -6.05
C SER A 27 -2.66 10.89 -5.52
N LEU A 28 -2.20 10.49 -4.33
CA LEU A 28 -2.68 9.30 -3.61
C LEU A 28 -3.03 9.66 -2.17
N ASN A 29 -4.10 9.07 -1.66
CA ASN A 29 -4.43 9.09 -0.23
C ASN A 29 -3.68 7.93 0.44
N ILE A 30 -2.81 8.26 1.38
CA ILE A 30 -1.94 7.31 2.07
C ILE A 30 -2.33 7.35 3.54
N CYS A 31 -2.73 6.22 4.10
CA CYS A 31 -3.07 6.10 5.51
C CYS A 31 -2.09 5.14 6.18
N ASN A 32 -1.31 5.63 7.13
CA ASN A 32 -0.35 4.81 7.87
C ASN A 32 -0.98 4.33 9.17
N TYR A 33 -0.76 3.06 9.51
CA TYR A 33 -1.34 2.41 10.68
C TYR A 33 -0.27 1.84 11.59
N LYS A 34 -0.65 1.68 12.87
CA LYS A 34 0.10 0.90 13.84
C LYS A 34 -0.77 -0.24 14.33
N LEU A 35 -0.25 -1.46 14.22
CA LEU A 35 -0.90 -2.65 14.78
C LEU A 35 -0.80 -2.63 16.31
N GLU A 36 -1.94 -2.59 16.98
CA GLU A 36 -2.02 -2.54 18.44
C GLU A 36 -2.40 -3.90 19.04
N SER A 37 -3.24 -4.67 18.33
CA SER A 37 -3.67 -6.02 18.72
C SER A 37 -4.06 -6.84 17.50
N ILE A 38 -3.83 -8.15 17.56
CA ILE A 38 -4.20 -9.12 16.51
C ILE A 38 -5.49 -9.88 16.84
N ASP A 39 -5.82 -10.03 18.13
CA ASP A 39 -7.03 -10.72 18.58
C ASP A 39 -7.55 -10.08 19.88
N PRO A 40 -8.56 -9.19 19.81
CA PRO A 40 -9.23 -8.73 18.59
C PRO A 40 -8.29 -7.90 17.70
N LEU A 41 -8.50 -7.96 16.38
CA LEU A 41 -7.73 -7.15 15.44
C LEU A 41 -8.03 -5.66 15.64
N PHE A 42 -6.99 -4.89 15.92
CA PHE A 42 -7.09 -3.45 16.12
C PHE A 42 -5.82 -2.74 15.62
N LEU A 43 -6.05 -1.76 14.74
CA LEU A 43 -5.02 -0.85 14.24
C LEU A 43 -5.39 0.60 14.56
N SER A 44 -4.41 1.38 15.01
CA SER A 44 -4.55 2.83 15.19
C SER A 44 -4.05 3.57 13.96
N ILE A 45 -4.76 4.62 13.54
CA ILE A 45 -4.28 5.51 12.46
C ILE A 45 -3.16 6.37 13.03
N VAL A 46 -1.99 6.31 12.39
CA VAL A 46 -0.83 7.14 12.73
C VAL A 46 -0.93 8.49 12.04
N ASN A 47 -1.21 8.48 10.73
CA ASN A 47 -1.47 9.67 9.95
C ASN A 47 -2.24 9.32 8.66
N GLN A 48 -2.82 10.35 8.06
CA GLN A 48 -3.43 10.29 6.74
C GLN A 48 -2.91 11.46 5.93
N ILE A 49 -2.41 11.18 4.73
CA ILE A 49 -1.68 12.14 3.91
C ILE A 49 -2.19 12.09 2.48
N LYS A 50 -2.45 13.26 1.90
CA LYS A 50 -2.56 13.42 0.45
C LYS A 50 -1.14 13.56 -0.12
N GLY A 51 -0.62 12.48 -0.70
CA GLY A 51 0.66 12.50 -1.39
C GLY A 51 0.49 12.99 -2.82
N ASP A 52 0.91 14.22 -3.10
CA ASP A 52 1.02 14.73 -4.46
C ASP A 52 2.31 14.24 -5.14
N ALA A 53 2.43 14.42 -6.46
CA ALA A 53 3.65 14.09 -7.19
C ALA A 53 4.92 14.64 -6.50
N GLY A 54 5.89 13.76 -6.29
CA GLY A 54 7.12 14.00 -5.54
C GLY A 54 7.07 13.59 -4.07
N PHE A 55 5.88 13.34 -3.50
CA PHE A 55 5.74 12.87 -2.13
C PHE A 55 6.36 11.48 -1.96
N LEU A 56 7.16 11.32 -0.90
CA LEU A 56 7.84 10.07 -0.55
C LEU A 56 7.24 9.54 0.76
N ASP A 57 6.67 8.35 0.69
CA ASP A 57 6.25 7.55 1.84
C ASP A 57 7.31 6.51 2.20
N GLY A 58 7.49 6.33 3.50
CA GLY A 58 8.28 5.26 4.08
C GLY A 58 9.59 5.63 4.80
N PRO A 59 10.29 4.65 5.38
CA PRO A 59 10.00 3.22 5.29
C PRO A 59 8.64 2.87 5.92
N ALA A 60 7.72 2.37 5.10
CA ALA A 60 6.35 2.12 5.53
C ALA A 60 6.26 0.71 6.14
N GLU A 61 5.53 0.58 7.25
CA GLU A 61 5.30 -0.72 7.90
C GLU A 61 3.94 -1.28 7.50
N ILE A 62 2.86 -0.62 7.94
CA ILE A 62 1.47 -0.97 7.59
C ILE A 62 0.77 0.28 7.07
N HIS A 63 0.23 0.20 5.85
CA HIS A 63 -0.51 1.32 5.27
C HIS A 63 -1.63 0.86 4.32
N SER A 64 -2.56 1.77 4.01
CA SER A 64 -3.39 1.70 2.82
C SER A 64 -2.95 2.80 1.84
N VAL A 65 -3.11 2.53 0.55
CA VAL A 65 -2.83 3.48 -0.52
C VAL A 65 -4.00 3.47 -1.49
N GLU A 66 -4.60 4.63 -1.70
CA GLU A 66 -5.90 4.76 -2.36
C GLU A 66 -5.86 5.91 -3.35
N ASN A 67 -6.37 5.69 -4.56
CA ASN A 67 -6.68 6.78 -5.47
C ASN A 67 -8.14 7.21 -5.32
N ILE A 68 -8.41 8.04 -4.32
CA ILE A 68 -9.74 8.63 -4.08
C ILE A 68 -10.01 9.89 -4.93
N PHE A 69 -9.16 10.16 -5.93
CA PHE A 69 -9.22 11.35 -6.77
C PHE A 69 -9.67 11.00 -8.19
N ASP A 70 -10.03 12.03 -8.96
CA ASP A 70 -10.63 11.87 -10.29
C ASP A 70 -9.60 11.66 -11.42
N GLU A 71 -8.30 11.68 -11.11
CA GLU A 71 -7.22 11.52 -12.10
C GLU A 71 -6.37 10.27 -11.82
N ASP A 72 -5.78 9.72 -12.89
CA ASP A 72 -4.82 8.62 -12.78
C ASP A 72 -3.59 9.04 -11.96
N ALA A 73 -3.08 8.11 -11.16
CA ALA A 73 -1.86 8.28 -10.41
C ALA A 73 -0.85 7.15 -10.72
N ILE A 74 0.43 7.46 -10.56
CA ILE A 74 1.52 6.48 -10.70
C ILE A 74 2.41 6.61 -9.47
N SER A 75 2.78 5.48 -8.89
CA SER A 75 3.79 5.45 -7.83
C SER A 75 4.93 4.49 -8.15
N LEU A 76 6.15 4.90 -7.82
CA LEU A 76 7.35 4.07 -7.86
C LEU A 76 7.55 3.44 -6.49
N HIS A 77 7.71 2.12 -6.46
CA HIS A 77 7.96 1.37 -5.24
C HIS A 77 9.34 0.73 -5.30
N VAL A 78 10.07 0.80 -4.19
CA VAL A 78 11.34 0.10 -4.00
C VAL A 78 11.24 -0.71 -2.72
N TYR A 79 11.35 -2.03 -2.88
CA TYR A 79 11.42 -2.97 -1.78
C TYR A 79 12.86 -3.42 -1.55
N ALA A 80 13.32 -3.38 -0.30
CA ALA A 80 14.72 -3.72 0.03
C ALA A 80 15.08 -5.18 -0.31
N LYS A 81 14.12 -6.10 -0.14
CA LYS A 81 14.17 -7.46 -0.68
C LYS A 81 12.82 -7.83 -1.28
N PRO A 82 12.80 -8.71 -2.30
CA PRO A 82 11.56 -9.17 -2.89
C PRO A 82 10.80 -10.09 -1.94
N PHE A 83 9.48 -10.00 -1.98
CA PHE A 83 8.52 -10.94 -1.40
C PHE A 83 7.35 -11.11 -2.39
N SER A 84 6.67 -12.24 -2.34
CA SER A 84 5.58 -12.59 -3.27
C SER A 84 4.23 -12.76 -2.57
N GLU A 85 4.17 -12.47 -1.28
CA GLU A 85 2.97 -12.58 -0.47
C GLU A 85 3.00 -11.51 0.62
N CYS A 86 1.83 -11.05 1.05
CA CYS A 86 1.73 -10.14 2.19
C CYS A 86 0.45 -10.37 3.00
N ASP A 87 0.43 -9.79 4.20
CA ASP A 87 -0.75 -9.75 5.05
C ASP A 87 -1.67 -8.57 4.71
N ILE A 88 -2.99 -8.84 4.59
CA ILE A 88 -4.07 -7.84 4.53
C ILE A 88 -4.80 -7.81 5.87
N TYR A 89 -4.87 -6.63 6.48
CA TYR A 89 -5.55 -6.40 7.75
C TYR A 89 -6.98 -5.94 7.51
N ASN A 90 -7.95 -6.86 7.61
CA ASN A 90 -9.36 -6.58 7.36
C ASN A 90 -10.09 -6.22 8.66
N LEU A 91 -10.26 -4.92 8.91
CA LEU A 91 -10.92 -4.39 10.11
C LEU A 91 -12.42 -4.72 10.18
N ASP A 92 -13.10 -4.88 9.05
CA ASP A 92 -14.54 -5.18 9.01
C ASP A 92 -14.83 -6.61 9.49
N THR A 93 -13.95 -7.55 9.14
CA THR A 93 -14.08 -8.97 9.53
C THR A 93 -13.27 -9.33 10.76
N GLY A 94 -12.35 -8.46 11.18
CA GLY A 94 -11.41 -8.71 12.27
C GLY A 94 -10.35 -9.77 11.95
N LYS A 95 -10.00 -9.95 10.67
CA LYS A 95 -9.09 -11.01 10.18
C LYS A 95 -7.84 -10.45 9.53
N ILE A 96 -6.78 -11.24 9.57
CA ILE A 96 -5.56 -11.02 8.81
C ILE A 96 -5.51 -12.12 7.75
N ASP A 97 -5.57 -11.72 6.48
CA ASP A 97 -5.58 -12.63 5.34
C ASP A 97 -4.23 -12.60 4.64
N ARG A 98 -3.64 -13.77 4.39
CA ARG A 98 -2.42 -13.92 3.61
C ARG A 98 -2.77 -13.94 2.11
N VAL A 99 -2.17 -13.06 1.32
CA VAL A 99 -2.43 -12.97 -0.12
C VAL A 99 -1.16 -13.11 -0.95
N GLU A 100 -1.25 -13.81 -2.07
CA GLU A 100 -0.18 -13.85 -3.08
C GLU A 100 -0.22 -12.58 -3.95
N LEU A 101 0.96 -12.03 -4.25
CA LEU A 101 1.16 -10.88 -5.10
C LEU A 101 1.61 -11.34 -6.49
N ALA A 102 1.17 -10.61 -7.52
CA ALA A 102 1.55 -10.85 -8.90
C ALA A 102 1.94 -9.55 -9.60
N TYR A 103 2.72 -9.67 -10.67
CA TYR A 103 3.05 -8.56 -11.55
C TYR A 103 2.09 -8.54 -12.75
N ASP A 104 1.52 -7.38 -13.07
CA ASP A 104 0.80 -7.19 -14.35
C ASP A 104 1.75 -7.25 -15.56
N SER A 105 3.00 -6.81 -15.38
CA SER A 105 4.03 -6.86 -16.41
C SER A 105 5.45 -6.87 -15.82
N ILE A 106 6.41 -7.44 -16.55
CA ILE A 106 7.83 -7.43 -16.25
C ILE A 106 8.58 -6.98 -17.51
N ASP A 107 9.51 -6.03 -17.38
CA ASP A 107 10.28 -5.49 -18.52
C ASP A 107 9.40 -5.03 -19.70
N LYS A 108 8.23 -4.47 -19.38
CA LYS A 108 7.21 -4.00 -20.34
C LYS A 108 6.54 -5.12 -21.15
N GLN A 109 6.67 -6.37 -20.72
CA GLN A 109 5.93 -7.53 -21.25
C GLN A 109 4.84 -7.92 -20.28
N LEU A 110 3.62 -8.11 -20.77
CA LEU A 110 2.49 -8.58 -19.95
C LEU A 110 2.76 -9.99 -19.44
N CYS A 111 2.39 -10.24 -18.18
CA CYS A 111 2.46 -11.56 -17.56
C CYS A 111 1.22 -12.41 -17.85
#